data_AF-A0A2P6AQB2-F1
#
_entry.id   AF-A0A2P6AQB2-F1
#
_cell.length_a   1.000
_cell.length_b   1.000
_cell.length_c   1.000
_cell.angle_alpha   90.00
_cell.angle_beta   90.00
_cell.angle_gamma   90.00
#
_symmetry.space_group_name_H-M   'P 1'
#
loop_
_entity.id
_entity.type
_entity.pdbx_description
1 polymer ?
#
loop_
_entity_poly.entity_id
_entity_poly.type
_entity_poly.pdbx_seq_one_letter_code
_entity_poly.pdbx_strand_id
1 'polypeptide(L)'
;MNSPRFPVGAKPLAVALMSCLSPLAWSAGAEVPVIAISSQGTSNANSAEANDASVIFYNPAGMSRLRGTNVSAAFAMIAATAKVEDMGTTRLQDMGQA
;
A
#
# COMPACT_ATOMS: atom_id res chain seq x y z
N MET A 1 -39.12 -18.57 11.05
CA MET A 1 -37.70 -18.14 11.05
C MET A 1 -37.67 -16.71 10.50
N ASN A 2 -37.61 -15.69 11.37
CA ASN A 2 -37.68 -14.28 10.95
C ASN A 2 -36.25 -13.72 10.86
N SER A 3 -35.80 -13.34 9.67
CA SER A 3 -34.48 -12.72 9.47
C SER A 3 -34.43 -11.31 10.06
N PRO A 4 -33.35 -10.88 10.73
CA PRO A 4 -33.26 -9.54 11.30
C PRO A 4 -33.24 -8.49 10.19
N ARG A 5 -34.23 -7.60 10.20
CA ARG A 5 -34.34 -6.46 9.29
C ARG A 5 -33.60 -5.27 9.91
N PHE A 6 -32.41 -4.95 9.41
CA PHE A 6 -31.69 -3.75 9.83
C PHE A 6 -32.49 -2.48 9.48
N PRO A 7 -32.58 -1.48 10.38
CA PRO A 7 -33.33 -0.25 10.13
C PRO A 7 -32.74 0.51 8.93
N VAL A 8 -33.62 0.93 8.01
CA VAL A 8 -33.28 1.52 6.70
C VAL A 8 -32.41 2.79 6.83
N GLY A 9 -32.41 3.47 7.99
CA GLY A 9 -31.58 4.65 8.28
C GLY A 9 -30.14 4.37 8.73
N ALA A 10 -29.80 3.14 9.16
CA ALA A 10 -28.43 2.83 9.59
C ALA A 10 -27.44 2.65 8.41
N LYS A 11 -27.97 2.30 7.23
CA LYS A 11 -27.20 2.05 6.01
C LYS A 11 -26.54 3.31 5.42
N PRO A 12 -27.24 4.45 5.22
CA PRO A 12 -26.60 5.66 4.68
C PRO A 12 -25.56 6.25 5.64
N LEU A 13 -25.78 6.13 6.95
CA LEU A 13 -24.83 6.60 7.97
C LEU A 13 -23.51 5.80 7.93
N ALA A 14 -23.59 4.48 7.76
CA ALA A 14 -22.41 3.63 7.66
C ALA A 14 -21.57 3.94 6.40
N VAL A 15 -22.23 4.25 5.27
CA VAL A 15 -21.56 4.67 4.03
C VAL A 15 -20.89 6.04 4.18
N ALA A 16 -21.57 7.00 4.81
CA ALA A 16 -20.99 8.32 5.09
C ALA A 16 -19.77 8.24 6.02
N LEU A 17 -19.82 7.39 7.06
CA LEU A 17 -18.67 7.14 7.94
C LEU A 17 -17.48 6.52 7.21
N MET A 18 -17.71 5.54 6.32
CA MET A 18 -16.62 4.97 5.53
C MET A 18 -16.00 5.96 4.53
N SER A 19 -16.78 6.89 4.00
CA SER A 19 -16.27 7.91 3.07
C SER A 19 -15.32 8.93 3.73
N CYS A 20 -15.46 9.15 5.04
CA CYS A 20 -14.53 10.01 5.79
C CYS A 20 -13.16 9.36 6.05
N LEU A 21 -13.05 8.03 5.96
CA LEU A 21 -11.77 7.32 6.12
C LEU A 21 -10.96 7.21 4.81
N SER A 22 -11.55 7.54 3.67
CA SER A 22 -10.89 7.47 2.34
C SER A 22 -9.58 8.26 2.24
N PRO A 23 -9.40 9.45 2.85
CA PRO A 23 -8.14 10.19 2.78
C PRO A 23 -6.95 9.50 3.45
N LEU A 24 -7.17 8.48 4.30
CA LEU A 24 -6.12 7.71 4.97
C LEU A 24 -5.57 6.58 4.09
N ALA A 25 -6.14 6.37 2.90
CA ALA A 25 -5.65 5.38 1.95
C ALA A 25 -4.39 5.90 1.25
N TRP A 26 -3.22 5.58 1.80
CA TRP A 26 -1.95 5.76 1.10
C TRP A 26 -1.83 4.69 0.01
N SER A 27 -1.93 5.12 -1.24
CA SER A 27 -1.65 4.28 -2.41
C SER A 27 -0.14 4.21 -2.61
N ALA A 28 0.42 3.00 -2.64
CA ALA A 28 1.83 2.78 -2.97
C ALA A 28 2.22 3.21 -4.40
N GLY A 29 1.25 3.42 -5.30
CA GLY A 29 1.50 3.97 -6.64
C GLY A 29 2.63 3.24 -7.39
N ALA A 30 3.55 4.00 -7.98
CA ALA A 30 4.76 3.50 -8.64
C ALA A 30 5.99 3.51 -7.71
N GLU A 31 5.79 3.58 -6.39
CA GLU A 31 6.89 3.65 -5.43
C GLU A 31 7.59 2.29 -5.31
N VAL A 32 8.92 2.33 -5.27
CA VAL A 32 9.78 1.17 -5.07
C VAL A 32 10.43 1.29 -3.69
N PRO A 33 9.92 0.60 -2.64
CA PRO A 33 10.35 0.82 -1.25
C PRO A 33 11.69 0.13 -0.89
N VAL A 34 12.57 -0.09 -1.87
CA VAL A 34 13.83 -0.83 -1.66
C VAL A 34 14.98 0.14 -1.47
N ILE A 35 15.45 0.27 -0.23
CA ILE A 35 16.68 1.02 0.10
C ILE A 35 17.64 0.15 0.95
N ALA A 36 17.13 -0.90 1.60
CA ALA A 36 17.91 -1.88 2.35
C ALA A 36 17.30 -3.28 2.27
N ILE A 37 18.14 -4.31 2.17
CA ILE A 37 17.70 -5.72 2.17
C ILE A 37 17.19 -6.15 3.55
N SER A 38 17.81 -5.65 4.62
CA SER A 38 17.37 -5.88 6.00
C SER A 38 15.95 -5.34 6.25
N SER A 39 15.61 -4.17 5.69
CA SER A 39 14.26 -3.62 5.72
C SER A 39 13.31 -4.38 4.79
N GLN A 40 13.74 -4.74 3.59
CA GLN A 40 12.90 -5.46 2.62
C GLN A 40 12.49 -6.86 3.14
N GLY A 41 13.37 -7.56 3.86
CA GLY A 41 13.08 -8.87 4.48
C GLY A 41 12.00 -8.82 5.57
N THR A 42 11.67 -7.64 6.08
CA THR A 42 10.61 -7.41 7.08
C THR A 42 9.45 -6.59 6.50
N SER A 43 9.32 -6.53 5.17
CA SER A 43 8.33 -5.70 4.48
C SER A 43 8.38 -4.21 4.89
N ASN A 44 9.59 -3.70 5.16
CA ASN A 44 9.88 -2.35 5.65
C ASN A 44 9.25 -2.02 7.02
N ALA A 45 8.89 -3.04 7.82
CA ALA A 45 8.36 -2.85 9.18
C ALA A 45 9.44 -2.51 10.22
N ASN A 46 10.64 -2.15 9.78
CA ASN A 46 11.84 -2.07 10.61
C ASN A 46 12.37 -0.65 10.87
N SER A 47 11.52 0.36 10.72
CA SER A 47 11.93 1.78 10.74
C SER A 47 12.57 2.24 12.07
N ALA A 48 12.37 1.49 13.16
CA ALA A 48 12.99 1.78 14.46
C ALA A 48 14.33 1.05 14.70
N GLU A 49 14.67 0.07 13.87
CA GLU A 49 15.91 -0.68 14.01
C GLU A 49 17.06 -0.01 13.25
N ALA A 50 18.18 0.13 13.96
CA ALA A 50 19.42 0.69 13.43
C ALA A 50 20.44 -0.43 13.19
N ASN A 51 20.04 -1.45 12.43
CA ASN A 51 20.89 -2.62 12.21
C ASN A 51 21.92 -2.43 11.08
N ASP A 52 21.74 -1.41 10.24
CA ASP A 52 22.60 -1.13 9.09
C ASP A 52 22.64 0.37 8.75
N ALA A 53 23.67 0.82 8.02
CA ALA A 53 23.88 2.23 7.64
C ALA A 53 22.72 2.86 6.86
N SER A 54 21.89 2.03 6.21
CA SER A 54 20.66 2.45 5.54
C SER A 54 19.63 3.12 6.46
N VAL A 55 19.75 2.99 7.79
CA VAL A 55 18.89 3.67 8.77
C VAL A 55 18.90 5.20 8.60
N ILE A 56 19.94 5.78 8.00
CA ILE A 56 20.00 7.22 7.69
C ILE A 56 18.81 7.69 6.84
N PHE A 57 18.28 6.86 5.94
CA PHE A 57 17.20 7.21 5.03
C PHE A 57 15.82 7.17 5.69
N TYR A 58 15.63 6.32 6.70
CA TYR A 58 14.33 6.08 7.33
C TYR A 58 14.21 6.71 8.72
N ASN A 59 15.31 6.75 9.47
CA ASN A 59 15.36 7.22 10.86
C ASN A 59 16.77 7.73 11.22
N PRO A 60 17.11 9.00 10.94
CA PRO A 60 18.45 9.53 11.19
C PRO A 60 18.87 9.49 12.67
N ALA A 61 17.92 9.42 13.62
CA ALA A 61 18.25 9.24 15.04
C ALA A 61 18.86 7.86 15.33
N GLY A 62 18.52 6.84 14.53
CA GLY A 62 19.09 5.50 14.58
C GLY A 62 20.60 5.45 14.32
N MET A 63 21.17 6.45 13.62
CA MET A 63 22.61 6.54 13.39
C MET A 63 23.43 6.62 14.68
N SER A 64 22.85 7.16 15.77
CA SER A 64 23.50 7.20 17.09
C SER A 64 23.71 5.82 17.72
N ARG A 65 22.99 4.81 17.24
CA ARG A 65 23.08 3.42 17.72
C ARG A 65 24.07 2.58 16.92
N LEU A 66 24.47 3.03 15.73
CA LEU A 66 25.49 2.39 14.91
C LEU A 66 26.88 2.76 15.44
N ARG A 67 27.70 1.75 15.74
CA ARG A 67 29.08 1.96 16.22
C ARG A 67 30.05 1.94 15.05
N GLY A 68 30.97 2.90 15.01
CA GLY A 68 32.04 2.95 14.01
C GLY A 68 31.58 3.41 12.62
N THR A 69 32.42 3.14 11.62
CA THR A 69 32.13 3.48 10.22
C THR A 69 31.41 2.31 9.56
N ASN A 70 30.19 2.54 9.08
CA ASN A 70 29.36 1.52 8.44
C ASN A 70 29.10 1.93 6.99
N VAL A 71 29.24 0.99 6.06
CA VAL A 71 28.98 1.18 4.63
C VAL A 71 27.99 0.10 4.19
N SER A 72 26.90 0.51 3.53
CA SER A 72 25.86 -0.38 3.05
C SER A 72 25.57 -0.12 1.58
N ALA A 73 25.43 -1.21 0.82
CA ALA A 73 25.01 -1.19 -0.57
C ALA A 73 23.94 -2.27 -0.75
N ALA A 74 22.80 -1.90 -1.33
CA ALA A 74 21.67 -2.79 -1.55
C ALA A 74 21.39 -2.96 -3.05
N PHE A 75 21.00 -4.16 -3.44
CA PHE A 75 20.57 -4.49 -4.80
C PHE A 75 19.33 -5.40 -4.72
N ALA A 76 18.26 -5.05 -5.43
CA ALA A 76 17.07 -5.88 -5.51
C ALA A 76 16.56 -5.99 -6.95
N MET A 77 15.99 -7.15 -7.26
CA MET A 77 15.27 -7.42 -8.50
C MET A 77 13.79 -7.56 -8.21
N ILE A 78 12.95 -6.87 -8.99
CA ILE A 78 11.49 -6.88 -8.82
C ILE A 78 10.88 -7.57 -10.04
N ALA A 79 10.22 -8.70 -9.80
CA ALA A 79 9.44 -9.40 -10.81
C ALA A 79 7.94 -9.16 -10.53
N ALA A 80 7.35 -8.17 -11.22
CA ALA A 80 5.93 -7.85 -11.10
C ALA A 80 5.13 -8.51 -12.23
N THR A 81 3.96 -9.06 -11.90
CA THR A 81 2.99 -9.58 -12.89
C THR A 81 1.68 -8.83 -12.73
N ALA A 82 1.25 -8.13 -13.78
CA ALA A 82 -0.06 -7.48 -13.85
C ALA A 82 -0.91 -8.16 -14.91
N LYS A 83 -2.15 -8.51 -14.55
CA LYS A 83 -3.16 -8.98 -15.50
C LYS A 83 -4.21 -7.89 -15.65
N VAL A 84 -4.48 -7.49 -16.88
CA VAL A 84 -5.55 -6.55 -17.22
C VAL A 84 -6.55 -7.31 -18.09
N GLU A 85 -7.82 -7.27 -17.71
CA GLU A 85 -8.91 -7.91 -18.45
C GLU A 85 -9.87 -6.82 -18.92
N ASP A 86 -10.08 -6.73 -20.23
CA ASP A 86 -10.97 -5.77 -20.86
C ASP A 86 -12.36 -6.40 -20.98
N MET A 87 -13.31 -5.90 -20.21
CA MET A 87 -14.71 -6.36 -20.21
C MET A 87 -15.55 -5.73 -21.33
N GLY A 88 -14.92 -4.96 -22.24
CA GLY A 88 -15.58 -4.31 -23.36
C GLY A 88 -16.41 -3.09 -22.93
N THR A 89 -16.38 -2.05 -23.75
CA THR A 89 -17.28 -0.90 -23.59
C THR A 89 -18.54 -1.17 -24.41
N THR A 90 -19.74 -1.06 -23.83
CA THR A 90 -20.97 -0.93 -24.63
C THR A 90 -20.87 0.37 -25.42
N ARG A 91 -20.63 0.25 -26.74
CA ARG A 91 -20.62 1.40 -27.63
C ARG A 91 -22.08 1.81 -27.87
N LEU A 92 -22.36 3.11 -27.89
CA LEU A 92 -23.67 3.64 -28.33
C LEU A 92 -24.04 3.17 -29.76
N GLN A 93 -23.06 2.73 -30.57
CA GLN A 93 -23.29 2.10 -31.87
C GLN A 93 -23.98 0.72 -31.81
N ASP A 94 -23.87 -0.01 -30.69
CA ASP A 94 -24.47 -1.35 -30.54
C ASP A 94 -25.94 -1.30 -30.09
N MET A 95 -26.44 -0.13 -29.68
CA MET A 95 -27.81 0.04 -29.18
C MET A 95 -28.86 0.16 -30.30
N GLY A 96 -28.49 -0.08 -31.55
CA GLY A 96 -29.36 0.02 -32.75
C GLY A 96 -29.51 -1.28 -33.55
N GLN A 97 -29.14 -2.43 -32.97
CA GLN A 97 -29.25 -3.76 -33.62
C GLN A 97 -30.12 -4.75 -32.81
N ALA A 98 -30.97 -4.24 -31.92
CA ALA A 98 -31.97 -5.03 -31.16
C ALA A 98 -33.38 -4.82 -31.73
#